data_AF-A0A949YIE4-F1
#
_entry.id   AF-A0A949YIE4-F1
#
_cell.length_a   1.000
_cell.length_b   1.000
_cell.length_c   1.000
_cell.angle_alpha   90.00
_cell.angle_beta   90.00
_cell.angle_gamma   90.00
#
_symmetry.space_group_name_H-M   'P 1'
#
loop_
_entity.id
_entity.type
_entity.pdbx_description
1 polymer ?
#
loop_
_entity_poly.entity_id
_entity_poly.type
_entity_poly.pdbx_seq_one_letter_code
_entity_poly.pdbx_strand_id
1 'polypeptide(L)'
;MSTSLPMSILELEPISREGPVNIDTSENPLVKSVLKRVIDVTGALVGLVMLFPVMLVIAVLIRLDSPGPIFFRQLRQGRGGRPFMFLKFRTMTVNAEDRLRELESLNEAAGGVLFKIRRDPRVTRI
;
A
#
# COMPACT_ATOMS: atom_id res chain seq x y z
N MET A 1 1.61 -53.12 6.01
CA MET A 1 1.70 -52.25 7.18
C MET A 1 2.40 -50.98 6.73
N SER A 2 1.61 -49.97 6.36
CA SER A 2 2.06 -48.69 5.85
C SER A 2 2.17 -47.72 7.03
N THR A 3 3.37 -47.24 7.33
CA THR A 3 3.60 -46.22 8.34
C THR A 3 3.97 -44.93 7.61
N SER A 4 2.95 -44.11 7.31
CA SER A 4 3.10 -42.76 6.79
C SER A 4 3.53 -41.82 7.92
N LEU A 5 4.80 -41.43 7.91
CA LEU A 5 5.34 -40.35 8.73
C LEU A 5 4.84 -38.98 8.24
N PRO A 6 4.70 -38.00 9.15
CA PRO A 6 3.86 -36.83 8.99
C PRO A 6 4.38 -35.80 7.98
N MET A 7 3.42 -35.10 7.37
CA MET A 7 3.55 -33.83 6.64
C MET A 7 4.17 -32.72 7.54
N SER A 8 5.43 -32.87 7.92
CA SER A 8 6.23 -31.84 8.60
C SER A 8 7.25 -31.30 7.61
N ILE A 9 7.12 -30.01 7.28
CA ILE A 9 8.04 -29.20 6.47
C ILE A 9 7.83 -29.39 4.96
N LEU A 10 6.74 -28.81 4.44
CA LEU A 10 6.72 -28.32 3.06
C LEU A 10 7.89 -27.34 2.92
N GLU A 11 8.87 -27.71 2.10
CA GLU A 11 10.00 -26.87 1.72
C GLU A 11 9.50 -25.48 1.30
N LEU A 12 9.85 -24.47 2.10
CA LEU A 12 9.92 -23.11 1.61
C LEU A 12 11.08 -23.09 0.61
N GLU A 13 10.78 -23.37 -0.65
CA GLU A 13 11.67 -23.08 -1.77
C GLU A 13 12.20 -21.64 -1.58
N PRO A 14 13.52 -21.45 -1.40
CA PRO A 14 14.07 -20.12 -1.25
C PRO A 14 13.76 -19.37 -2.55
N ILE A 15 13.03 -18.25 -2.45
CA ILE A 15 12.73 -17.36 -3.56
C ILE A 15 14.04 -17.12 -4.32
N SER A 16 14.14 -17.74 -5.51
CA SER A 16 15.27 -17.61 -6.41
C SER A 16 15.57 -16.14 -6.57
N ARG A 17 16.78 -15.73 -6.17
CA ARG A 17 17.28 -14.40 -6.48
C ARG A 17 17.44 -14.34 -7.99
N GLU A 18 16.45 -13.76 -8.66
CA GLU A 18 16.57 -13.28 -10.03
C GLU A 18 17.95 -12.62 -10.17
N GLY A 19 18.70 -12.98 -11.24
CA GLY A 19 20.08 -12.56 -11.45
C GLY A 19 20.28 -11.03 -11.44
N PRO A 20 21.53 -10.53 -11.55
CA PRO A 20 21.78 -9.10 -11.51
C PRO A 20 20.95 -8.41 -12.59
N VAL A 21 19.95 -7.63 -12.15
CA VAL A 21 19.17 -6.76 -13.00
C VAL A 21 20.16 -5.76 -13.59
N ASN A 22 20.52 -5.96 -14.86
CA ASN A 22 21.29 -4.98 -15.61
C ASN A 22 20.40 -3.76 -15.80
N ILE A 23 20.52 -2.80 -14.89
CA ILE A 23 19.91 -1.48 -15.02
C ILE A 23 20.75 -0.75 -16.06
N ASP A 24 20.45 -0.99 -17.33
CA ASP A 24 21.13 -0.37 -18.45
C ASP A 24 20.91 1.15 -18.35
N THR A 25 21.91 1.85 -17.79
CA THR A 25 21.86 3.29 -17.51
C THR A 25 22.79 3.99 -18.50
N SER A 26 22.49 3.86 -19.79
CA SER A 26 23.30 4.36 -20.91
C SER A 26 23.01 5.82 -21.30
N GLU A 27 22.36 6.60 -20.44
CA GLU A 27 22.02 8.01 -20.67
C GLU A 27 22.50 8.84 -19.49
N ASN A 28 22.99 10.07 -19.74
CA ASN A 28 23.58 10.96 -18.75
C ASN A 28 22.65 11.08 -17.51
N PRO A 29 22.97 10.40 -16.39
CA PRO A 29 21.98 10.07 -15.35
C PRO A 29 21.43 11.33 -14.65
N LEU A 30 22.20 12.42 -14.71
CA LEU A 30 21.82 13.74 -14.22
C LEU A 30 20.69 14.35 -15.06
N VAL A 31 20.84 14.38 -16.40
CA VAL A 31 19.84 14.97 -17.32
C VAL A 31 18.54 14.17 -17.30
N LYS A 32 18.62 12.83 -17.33
CA LYS A 32 17.47 11.93 -17.23
C LYS A 32 16.69 12.13 -15.93
N SER A 33 17.39 12.27 -14.80
CA SER A 33 16.74 12.50 -13.50
C SER A 33 16.11 13.89 -13.38
N VAL A 34 16.72 14.93 -13.98
CA VAL A 34 16.18 16.30 -13.94
C VAL A 34 14.94 16.42 -14.84
N LEU A 35 15.02 15.95 -16.10
CA LEU A 35 13.88 16.00 -17.02
C LEU A 35 12.69 15.21 -16.46
N LYS A 36 12.93 13.99 -15.95
CA LYS A 36 11.90 13.19 -15.28
C LYS A 36 11.27 13.95 -14.11
N ARG A 37 12.08 14.65 -13.32
CA ARG A 37 11.58 15.43 -12.18
C ARG A 37 10.70 16.60 -12.63
N VAL A 38 11.08 17.30 -13.70
CA VAL A 38 10.27 18.39 -14.28
C VAL A 38 8.93 17.84 -14.76
N ILE A 39 8.94 16.75 -15.52
CA ILE A 39 7.72 16.10 -16.01
C ILE A 39 6.83 15.66 -14.85
N ASP A 40 7.41 15.03 -13.82
CA ASP A 40 6.65 14.56 -12.64
C ASP A 40 5.99 15.71 -11.89
N VAL A 41 6.71 16.80 -11.65
CA VAL A 41 6.19 17.95 -10.89
C VAL A 41 5.11 18.69 -11.69
N THR A 42 5.37 18.94 -12.99
CA THR A 42 4.40 19.62 -13.85
C THR A 42 3.14 18.78 -14.04
N GLY A 43 3.29 17.48 -14.33
CA GLY A 43 2.17 16.55 -14.45
C GLY A 43 1.38 16.42 -13.15
N ALA A 44 2.05 16.34 -12.00
CA ALA A 44 1.39 16.30 -10.71
C ALA A 44 0.62 17.59 -10.39
N LEU A 45 1.17 18.76 -10.72
CA LEU A 45 0.49 20.04 -10.49
C LEU A 45 -0.76 20.17 -11.35
N VAL A 46 -0.65 19.84 -12.64
CA VAL A 46 -1.78 19.87 -13.57
C VAL A 46 -2.86 18.87 -13.13
N GLY A 47 -2.47 17.64 -12.81
CA GLY A 47 -3.39 16.62 -12.30
C GLY A 47 -4.06 17.03 -11.00
N LEU A 48 -3.33 17.67 -10.08
CA LEU A 48 -3.88 18.15 -8.81
C LEU A 48 -4.95 19.23 -9.04
N VAL A 49 -4.71 20.20 -9.93
CA VAL A 49 -5.68 21.25 -10.23
C VAL A 49 -6.92 20.68 -10.92
N MET A 50 -6.75 19.79 -11.89
CA MET A 50 -7.87 19.17 -12.61
C MET A 50 -8.72 18.28 -11.68
N LEU A 51 -8.08 17.52 -10.80
CA LEU A 51 -8.77 16.58 -9.89
C LEU A 51 -9.22 17.24 -8.58
N PHE A 52 -8.80 18.46 -8.28
CA PHE A 52 -9.15 19.19 -7.07
C PHE A 52 -10.66 19.16 -6.73
N PRO A 53 -11.60 19.48 -7.66
CA PRO A 53 -13.02 19.45 -7.33
C PRO A 53 -13.51 18.04 -6.92
N VAL A 54 -13.02 16.99 -7.58
CA VAL A 54 -13.35 15.59 -7.25
C VAL A 54 -12.79 15.21 -5.88
N MET A 55 -11.54 15.61 -5.61
CA MET A 55 -10.89 15.40 -4.31
C MET A 55 -11.64 16.09 -3.18
N LEU A 56 -12.21 17.27 -3.42
CA LEU A 56 -13.02 18.00 -2.44
C LEU A 56 -14.33 17.26 -2.13
N VAL A 57 -15.01 16.72 -3.15
CA VAL A 57 -16.23 15.91 -2.95
C VAL A 57 -15.92 14.67 -2.11
N ILE A 58 -14.86 13.93 -2.45
CA ILE A 58 -14.41 12.75 -1.68
C ILE A 58 -14.08 13.15 -0.23
N ALA A 59 -13.40 14.28 -0.03
CA ALA A 59 -13.05 14.78 1.29
C ALA A 59 -14.28 15.05 2.17
N VAL A 60 -15.35 15.63 1.59
CA VAL A 60 -16.62 15.85 2.27
C VAL A 60 -17.30 14.51 2.61
N LEU A 61 -17.39 13.58 1.65
CA LEU A 61 -18.00 12.27 1.87
C LEU A 61 -17.32 11.51 3.03
N ILE A 62 -15.99 11.50 3.06
CA ILE A 62 -15.22 10.85 4.15
C ILE A 62 -15.52 11.49 5.51
N ARG A 63 -15.70 12.82 5.54
CA ARG A 63 -15.99 13.56 6.77
C ARG A 63 -17.40 13.33 7.29
N LEU A 64 -18.35 13.10 6.38
CA LEU A 64 -19.74 12.76 6.71
C LEU A 64 -19.90 11.29 7.14
N ASP A 65 -19.10 10.38 6.57
CA ASP A 65 -19.17 8.94 6.88
C ASP A 65 -18.66 8.61 8.29
N SER A 66 -17.55 9.24 8.74
CA SER A 66 -17.02 9.01 10.10
C SER A 66 -16.19 10.19 10.64
N PRO A 67 -16.19 10.42 11.97
CA PRO A 67 -15.37 11.47 12.59
C PRO A 67 -13.87 11.22 12.37
N GLY A 68 -13.07 12.28 12.45
CA GLY A 68 -11.60 12.22 12.33
C GLY A 68 -11.02 12.76 11.02
N PRO A 69 -9.71 12.51 10.77
CA PRO A 69 -8.98 13.08 9.64
C PRO A 69 -9.36 12.45 8.29
N ILE A 70 -9.37 13.27 7.24
CA ILE A 70 -9.74 12.87 5.88
C ILE A 70 -8.64 12.03 5.22
N PHE A 71 -7.39 12.32 5.56
CA PHE A 71 -6.24 11.63 5.00
C PHE A 71 -5.61 10.68 6.02
N PHE A 72 -5.27 9.48 5.55
CA PHE A 72 -4.44 8.51 6.24
C PHE A 72 -2.97 8.70 5.86
N ARG A 73 -2.09 8.57 6.86
CA ARG A 73 -0.65 8.80 6.75
C ARG A 73 0.09 7.49 7.02
N GLN A 74 0.87 7.01 6.05
CA GLN A 74 1.67 5.78 6.19
C GLN A 74 3.13 6.04 5.84
N LEU A 75 4.07 5.57 6.66
CA LEU A 75 5.49 5.61 6.33
C LEU A 75 5.83 4.54 5.27
N ARG A 76 6.55 4.91 4.21
CA ARG A 76 7.01 4.01 3.14
C ARG A 76 8.47 4.29 2.79
N GLN A 77 9.19 3.27 2.37
CA GLN A 77 10.57 3.43 1.88
C GLN A 77 10.58 4.04 0.48
N GLY A 78 11.31 5.15 0.32
CA GLY A 78 11.41 5.91 -0.92
C GLY A 78 12.77 5.79 -1.61
N ARG A 79 13.10 6.79 -2.44
CA ARG A 79 14.34 6.82 -3.23
C ARG A 79 15.58 6.73 -2.32
N GLY A 80 16.46 5.78 -2.61
CA GLY A 80 17.68 5.55 -1.83
C GLY A 80 17.42 5.05 -0.42
N GLY A 81 16.29 4.37 -0.17
CA GLY A 81 15.93 3.83 1.14
C GLY A 81 15.49 4.89 2.16
N ARG A 82 15.35 6.16 1.75
CA ARG A 82 14.88 7.23 2.63
C ARG A 82 13.38 7.10 2.87
N PRO A 83 12.91 6.98 4.12
CA PRO A 83 11.49 6.87 4.39
C PRO A 83 10.78 8.18 4.07
N PHE A 84 9.53 8.09 3.59
CA PHE A 84 8.66 9.24 3.35
C PHE A 84 7.24 8.94 3.81
N MET A 85 6.50 10.00 4.15
CA MET A 85 5.09 9.90 4.51
C MET A 85 4.23 9.87 3.25
N PHE A 86 3.57 8.74 3.03
CA PHE A 86 2.55 8.54 2.01
C PHE A 86 1.19 9.00 2.53
N LEU A 87 0.55 9.92 1.81
CA LEU A 87 -0.78 10.45 2.12
C LEU A 87 -1.80 9.85 1.17
N LYS A 88 -2.89 9.30 1.70
CA LYS A 88 -4.03 8.81 0.90
C LYS A 88 -5.35 9.19 1.56
N PHE A 89 -6.44 9.18 0.80
CA PHE A 89 -7.77 9.26 1.40
C PHE A 89 -8.01 8.10 2.34
N ARG A 90 -8.66 8.39 3.46
CA ARG A 90 -9.01 7.38 4.46
C ARG A 90 -10.16 6.52 3.92
N THR A 91 -9.91 5.22 3.78
CA THR A 91 -10.89 4.21 3.36
C THR A 91 -11.34 3.32 4.51
N MET A 92 -10.81 3.51 5.72
CA MET A 92 -11.17 2.74 6.91
C MET A 92 -11.50 3.68 8.06
N THR A 93 -12.39 3.27 8.96
CA THR A 93 -12.71 4.02 10.17
C THR A 93 -11.48 4.25 11.06
N VAL A 94 -11.47 5.31 11.87
CA VAL A 94 -10.31 5.69 12.71
C VAL A 94 -9.86 4.56 13.65
N ASN A 95 -10.82 3.78 14.16
CA ASN A 95 -10.56 2.69 15.11
C ASN A 95 -10.28 1.34 14.40
N ALA A 96 -9.94 1.36 13.11
CA ALA A 96 -9.73 0.14 12.33
C ALA A 96 -8.57 -0.70 12.85
N GLU A 97 -7.47 -0.06 13.29
CA GLU A 97 -6.32 -0.74 13.88
C GLU A 97 -6.71 -1.45 15.20
N ASP A 98 -7.49 -0.79 16.07
CA ASP A 98 -7.90 -1.37 17.35
C ASP A 98 -8.78 -2.61 17.16
N ARG A 99 -9.68 -2.55 16.17
CA ARG A 99 -10.56 -3.66 15.79
C ARG A 99 -9.84 -4.77 15.02
N LEU A 100 -8.58 -4.59 14.63
CA LEU A 100 -7.83 -5.63 13.91
C LEU A 100 -7.69 -6.89 14.76
N ARG A 101 -7.40 -6.74 16.06
CA ARG A 101 -7.27 -7.87 17.00
C ARG A 101 -8.58 -8.63 17.17
N GLU A 102 -9.71 -7.91 17.20
CA GLU A 102 -11.04 -8.52 17.31
C GLU A 102 -11.41 -9.34 16.07
N LEU A 103 -10.91 -8.94 14.90
CA LEU A 103 -11.23 -9.57 13.62
C LEU A 103 -10.20 -10.63 13.20
N GLU A 104 -9.13 -10.85 13.97
CA GLU A 104 -8.06 -11.80 13.65
C GLU A 104 -8.57 -13.23 13.46
N SER A 105 -9.62 -13.61 14.20
CA SER A 105 -10.32 -14.90 14.06
C SER A 105 -11.03 -15.08 12.72
N LEU A 106 -11.29 -13.99 12.00
CA LEU A 106 -11.95 -13.97 10.69
C LEU A 106 -10.94 -13.82 9.54
N ASN A 107 -9.64 -13.98 9.80
CA ASN A 107 -8.61 -13.90 8.78
C ASN A 107 -8.73 -15.05 7.77
N GLU A 108 -8.90 -14.71 6.49
CA GLU A 108 -8.98 -15.67 5.38
C GLU A 108 -7.62 -15.92 4.71
N ALA A 109 -6.56 -15.20 5.11
CA ALA A 109 -5.24 -15.36 4.51
C ALA A 109 -4.56 -16.66 4.96
N ALA A 110 -4.11 -17.46 3.99
CA ALA A 110 -3.32 -18.66 4.27
C ALA A 110 -1.95 -18.28 4.87
N GLY A 111 -1.56 -18.95 5.96
CA GLY A 111 -0.22 -18.84 6.55
C GLY A 111 -0.02 -17.75 7.61
N GLY A 112 -1.05 -16.98 7.99
CA GLY A 112 -1.00 -16.07 9.14
C GLY A 112 -0.09 -14.82 9.01
N VAL A 113 0.68 -14.70 7.92
CA VAL A 113 1.60 -13.56 7.69
C VAL A 113 0.88 -12.27 7.30
N LEU A 114 -0.32 -12.39 6.73
CA LEU A 114 -1.14 -11.26 6.26
C LEU A 114 -2.53 -11.35 6.88
N PHE A 115 -3.13 -10.21 7.22
CA PHE A 115 -4.56 -10.13 7.51
C PHE A 115 -5.34 -9.80 6.23
N LYS A 116 -6.25 -10.68 5.81
CA LYS A 116 -7.16 -10.45 4.67
C LYS A 116 -8.53 -11.05 4.96
N ILE A 117 -9.56 -10.22 4.91
CA ILE A 117 -10.97 -10.63 5.01
C ILE A 117 -11.72 -10.01 3.82
N ARG A 118 -12.62 -10.75 3.16
CA ARG A 118 -13.31 -10.24 1.95
C ARG A 118 -14.29 -9.11 2.26
N ARG A 119 -15.01 -9.19 3.37
CA ARG A 119 -15.97 -8.18 3.82
C ARG A 119 -15.48 -7.58 5.14
N ASP A 120 -14.52 -6.66 5.03
CA ASP A 120 -13.97 -6.00 6.20
C ASP A 120 -14.94 -4.93 6.73
N PRO A 121 -15.50 -5.10 7.95
CA PRO A 121 -16.45 -4.15 8.54
C PRO A 121 -15.80 -2.82 8.94
N ARG A 122 -14.49 -2.66 8.77
CA ARG A 122 -13.74 -1.44 9.07
C ARG A 122 -13.64 -0.48 7.89
N VAL A 123 -13.99 -0.92 6.68
CA VAL A 123 -13.98 -0.11 5.45
C VAL A 123 -15.12 0.92 5.48
N THR A 124 -14.85 2.14 5.00
CA THR A 124 -15.86 3.20 4.86
C THR A 124 -16.97 2.75 3.92
N ARG A 125 -18.21 3.21 4.11
CA ARG A 125 -19.35 2.76 3.28
C ARG A 125 -19.36 3.34 1.87
N ILE A 126 -18.55 4.36 1.66
CA ILE A 126 -18.37 5.12 0.40
C ILE A 126 -17.13 4.67 -0.35
#